data_AF-A0A1U7EV16-F1
#
_entry.id   AF-A0A1U7EV16-F1
#
_cell.length_a   1.000
_cell.length_b   1.000
_cell.length_c   1.000
_cell.angle_alpha   90.00
_cell.angle_beta   90.00
_cell.angle_gamma   90.00
#
_symmetry.space_group_name_H-M   'P 1'
#
loop_
_entity.id
_entity.type
_entity.pdbx_description
1 polymer ?
#
loop_
_entity_poly.entity_id
_entity_poly.type
_entity_poly.pdbx_seq_one_letter_code
_entity_poly.pdbx_strand_id
1 'polypeptide(L)' 'MPEHNAPTEQDSTGAVEPAVADAVEATEAYETDEGVVFYDVENPLAWVQADHAVDLEAAL' A
#
# COMPACT_ATOMS: atom_id res chain seq x y z
N MET A 1 16.53 14.97 25.29
CA MET A 1 16.24 14.68 23.87
C MET A 1 16.05 13.18 23.79
N PRO A 2 14.87 12.65 23.43
CA PRO A 2 14.76 11.21 23.18
C PRO A 2 15.35 10.90 21.80
N GLU A 3 16.26 9.94 21.79
CA GLU A 3 16.87 9.29 20.63
C GLU A 3 15.85 8.77 19.60
N HIS A 4 16.11 9.05 18.31
CA HIS A 4 15.43 8.46 17.16
C HIS A 4 15.67 6.94 17.19
N ASN A 5 14.64 6.18 17.53
CA ASN A 5 14.63 4.74 17.32
C ASN A 5 14.54 4.49 15.82
N ALA A 6 15.68 4.37 15.13
CA ALA A 6 15.73 3.89 13.76
C ALA A 6 15.54 2.37 13.79
N PRO A 7 14.38 1.82 13.36
CA PRO A 7 14.29 0.40 13.17
C PRO A 7 15.24 0.03 12.03
N THR A 8 16.07 -0.96 12.32
CA THR A 8 17.10 -1.48 11.43
C THR A 8 16.42 -2.01 10.17
N GLU A 9 16.78 -1.45 9.02
CA GLU A 9 16.31 -1.87 7.69
C GLU A 9 16.79 -3.29 7.38
N GLN A 10 16.06 -4.30 7.88
CA GLN A 10 16.14 -5.67 7.41
C GLN A 10 14.75 -6.29 7.46
N ASP A 11 13.77 -5.67 6.81
CA ASP A 11 12.52 -6.37 6.48
C ASP A 11 12.68 -6.96 5.08
N SER A 12 13.51 -7.99 4.97
CA SER A 12 13.26 -9.00 3.95
C SER A 12 12.05 -9.79 4.45
N THR A 13 10.86 -9.19 4.34
CA THR A 13 9.60 -9.88 4.57
C THR A 13 9.64 -11.08 3.64
N GLY A 14 9.79 -12.28 4.19
CA GLY A 14 9.60 -13.54 3.47
C GLY A 14 8.13 -13.76 3.09
N ALA A 15 7.42 -12.67 2.77
CA ALA A 15 6.07 -12.68 2.29
C ALA A 15 6.09 -13.25 0.88
N VAL A 16 5.42 -14.37 0.72
CA VAL A 16 5.14 -14.91 -0.61
C VAL A 16 4.22 -13.90 -1.30
N GLU A 17 4.59 -13.46 -2.49
CA GLU A 17 3.75 -12.59 -3.31
C GLU A 17 2.35 -13.21 -3.44
N PRO A 18 1.29 -12.51 -3.01
CA PRO A 18 -0.07 -13.02 -3.14
C PRO A 18 -0.45 -13.15 -4.62
N ALA A 19 -1.43 -14.02 -4.92
CA ALA A 19 -2.03 -13.98 -6.25
C ALA A 19 -2.72 -12.62 -6.43
N VAL A 20 -2.67 -12.08 -7.66
CA VAL A 20 -3.23 -10.75 -7.96
C VAL A 20 -4.69 -10.62 -7.54
N ALA A 21 -5.49 -11.69 -7.69
CA ALA A 21 -6.89 -11.68 -7.27
C ALA A 21 -7.04 -11.46 -5.76
N ASP A 22 -6.24 -12.17 -4.95
CA ASP A 22 -6.28 -12.07 -3.49
C ASP A 22 -5.76 -10.69 -3.04
N ALA A 23 -4.70 -10.18 -3.69
CA ALA A 23 -4.15 -8.86 -3.41
C ALA A 23 -5.16 -7.73 -3.69
N VAL A 24 -5.93 -7.85 -4.77
CA VAL A 24 -6.99 -6.89 -5.12
C VAL A 24 -8.15 -6.97 -4.13
N GLU A 25 -8.54 -8.18 -3.70
CA GLU A 25 -9.61 -8.37 -2.70
C GLU A 25 -9.27 -7.74 -1.35
N ALA A 26 -8.00 -7.80 -0.92
CA ALA A 26 -7.53 -7.17 0.31
C ALA A 26 -7.33 -5.64 0.20
N THR A 27 -7.32 -5.09 -1.01
CA THR A 27 -7.11 -3.65 -1.24
C THR A 27 -8.41 -2.88 -1.04
N GLU A 28 -8.40 -1.95 -0.09
CA GLU A 28 -9.50 -1.02 0.18
C GLU A 28 -9.05 0.43 -0.10
N ALA A 29 -10.01 1.36 -0.09
CA ALA A 29 -9.71 2.77 -0.33
C ALA A 29 -10.54 3.72 0.53
N TYR A 30 -9.96 4.87 0.88
CA TYR A 30 -10.69 5.97 1.50
C TYR A 30 -10.34 7.31 0.85
N GLU A 31 -11.28 8.25 0.97
CA GLU A 31 -11.14 9.62 0.45
C GLU A 31 -10.51 10.56 1.48
N THR A 32 -9.69 11.47 0.98
CA THR A 32 -9.08 12.57 1.71
C THR A 32 -9.26 13.85 0.91
N ASP A 33 -9.00 15.00 1.54
CA ASP A 33 -9.03 16.29 0.84
C ASP A 33 -8.00 16.37 -0.31
N GLU A 34 -6.95 15.53 -0.29
CA GLU A 34 -5.87 15.51 -1.28
C GLU A 34 -6.04 14.40 -2.34
N GLY A 35 -7.04 13.53 -2.21
CA GLY A 35 -7.29 12.43 -3.13
C GLY A 35 -7.68 11.12 -2.45
N VAL A 36 -7.51 10.00 -3.15
CA VAL A 36 -7.87 8.65 -2.68
C VAL A 36 -6.62 7.89 -2.24
N VAL A 37 -6.68 7.25 -1.07
CA VAL A 37 -5.61 6.38 -0.55
C VAL A 37 -6.04 4.93 -0.68
N PHE A 38 -5.19 4.12 -1.33
CA PHE A 38 -5.34 2.66 -1.37
C PHE A 38 -4.46 2.01 -0.31
N TYR A 39 -4.98 0.97 0.35
CA TYR A 39 -4.24 0.22 1.35
C TYR A 39 -4.71 -1.24 1.42
N ASP A 40 -3.82 -2.12 1.87
CA ASP A 40 -4.16 -3.50 2.18
C ASP A 40 -4.75 -3.58 3.61
N VAL A 41 -5.99 -4.07 3.72
CA VAL A 41 -6.69 -4.17 5.02
C VAL A 41 -6.12 -5.26 5.92
N GLU A 42 -5.56 -6.31 5.34
CA GLU A 42 -4.96 -7.43 6.07
C GLU A 42 -3.53 -7.10 6.51
N ASN A 43 -2.84 -6.22 5.78
CA ASN A 43 -1.52 -5.74 6.14
C ASN A 43 -1.35 -4.23 5.84
N PRO A 44 -1.77 -3.33 6.76
CA PRO A 44 -1.72 -1.87 6.53
C PRO A 44 -0.32 -1.26 6.34
N LEU A 45 0.74 -2.01 6.62
CA LEU A 45 2.13 -1.60 6.38
C LEU A 45 2.69 -2.16 5.06
N ALA A 46 1.91 -2.97 4.34
CA ALA A 46 2.30 -3.47 3.02
C ALA A 46 2.37 -2.34 1.99
N TRP A 47 3.18 -2.57 0.98
CA TRP A 47 3.29 -1.72 -0.19
C TRP A 47 2.35 -2.26 -1.27
N VAL A 48 1.62 -1.37 -1.95
CA VAL A 48 0.78 -1.73 -3.11
C VAL A 48 1.62 -1.57 -4.37
N GLN A 49 1.68 -2.62 -5.18
CA GLN A 49 2.39 -2.62 -6.46
C GLN A 49 1.41 -2.50 -7.63
N ALA A 50 1.76 -1.66 -8.62
CA ALA A 50 1.03 -1.53 -9.87
C ALA A 50 1.99 -1.30 -11.04
N ASP A 51 1.66 -1.79 -12.23
CA ASP A 51 2.47 -1.57 -13.44
C ASP A 51 2.37 -0.14 -13.95
N HIS A 52 1.19 0.47 -13.85
CA HIS A 52 0.89 1.80 -14.39
C HIS A 52 -0.07 2.57 -13.48
N ALA A 53 0.12 3.89 -13.39
CA ALA A 53 -0.82 4.81 -12.79
C ALA A 53 -1.71 5.43 -13.86
N VAL A 54 -2.99 5.62 -13.54
CA VAL A 54 -3.96 6.32 -14.39
C VAL A 54 -4.47 7.57 -13.68
N ASP A 55 -4.77 8.61 -14.44
CA ASP A 55 -5.40 9.82 -13.95
C ASP A 55 -6.92 9.56 -13.81
N LEU A 56 -7.44 9.74 -12.60
CA LEU A 56 -8.84 9.46 -12.28
C LEU A 56 -9.80 10.55 -12.82
N GLU A 57 -9.32 11.79 -12.94
CA GLU A 57 -10.10 12.93 -13.44
C GLU A 57 -10.24 12.89 -14.96
N ALA A 58 -9.22 12.36 -15.65
CA ALA A 58 -9.27 12.16 -17.10
C ALA A 58 -10.16 10.98 -17.54
N ALA A 59 -10.53 10.09 -16.61
CA ALA A 59 -11.29 8.87 -16.87
C ALA A 59 -12.81 9.00 -16.67
N LEU A 60 -13.29 10.15 -16.18
CA LEU A 60 -14.71 10.50 -15.94
C LEU A 60 -15.28 11.39 -17.05
#